data_AF-A0A540LNA5-F1
#
_entry.id   AF-A0A540LNA5-F1
#
_cell.length_a   1.000
_cell.length_b   1.000
_cell.length_c   1.000
_cell.angle_alpha   90.00
_cell.angle_beta   90.00
_cell.angle_gamma   90.00
#
_symmetry.space_group_name_H-M   'P 1'
#
loop_
_entity.id
_entity.type
_entity.pdbx_description
1 polymer ?
#
loop_
_entity_poly.entity_id
_entity_poly.type
_entity_poly.pdbx_seq_one_letter_code
_entity_poly.pdbx_strand_id
1 'polypeptide(L)' 'MNDFSQQALPLLENGELGKLMDCRLKETAGDARMVRHMSHAALRCLKVDSDHKLSISEAIAIVRGDELAISNH' A
#
# COMPACT_ATOMS: atom_id res chain seq x y z
N MET A 1 -0.98 23.39 -3.34
CA MET A 1 -1.31 22.14 -4.05
C MET A 1 -1.25 21.05 -3.01
N ASN A 2 -2.39 20.46 -2.63
CA ASN A 2 -2.40 19.40 -1.62
C ASN A 2 -1.84 18.14 -2.28
N ASP A 3 -0.75 17.62 -1.73
CA ASP A 3 -0.15 16.38 -2.19
C ASP A 3 -1.07 15.22 -1.78
N PHE A 4 -1.51 14.43 -2.76
CA PHE A 4 -2.28 13.21 -2.55
C PHE A 4 -1.60 12.27 -1.55
N SER A 5 -0.27 12.29 -1.50
CA SER A 5 0.55 11.53 -0.57
C SER A 5 0.29 11.92 0.90
N GLN A 6 0.08 13.21 1.20
CA GLN A 6 -0.18 13.68 2.57
C GLN A 6 -1.56 13.27 3.08
N GLN A 7 -2.56 13.16 2.21
CA GLN A 7 -3.91 12.73 2.60
C GLN A 7 -4.03 11.20 2.68
N ALA A 8 -3.29 10.47 1.84
CA ALA A 8 -3.32 9.01 1.80
C ALA A 8 -2.52 8.38 2.95
N LEU A 9 -1.39 8.97 3.38
CA LEU A 9 -0.54 8.43 4.43
C LEU A 9 -1.29 8.01 5.71
N PRO A 10 -2.10 8.88 6.35
CA PRO A 10 -2.80 8.51 7.58
C PRO A 10 -3.85 7.41 7.35
N LEU A 11 -4.45 7.33 6.16
CA LEU A 11 -5.39 6.26 5.82
C LEU A 11 -4.67 4.91 5.62
N LEU A 12 -3.47 4.96 5.03
CA LEU A 12 -2.59 3.81 4.84
C LEU A 12 -2.04 3.28 6.17
N GLU A 13 -1.66 4.16 7.10
CA GLU A 13 -1.14 3.78 8.42
C GLU A 13 -2.23 3.25 9.36
N ASN A 14 -3.43 3.85 9.33
CA ASN A 14 -4.56 3.40 10.15
C ASN A 14 -5.27 2.16 9.57
N GLY A 15 -4.89 1.70 8.37
CA GLY A 15 -5.51 0.55 7.73
C GLY A 15 -6.97 0.77 7.34
N GLU A 16 -7.40 2.02 7.16
CA GLU A 16 -8.76 2.38 6.75
C GLU A 16 -8.96 2.17 5.23
N LEU A 17 -8.76 0.93 4.77
CA LEU A 17 -8.77 0.56 3.36
C LEU A 17 -10.10 0.91 2.67
N GLY A 18 -11.22 0.84 3.38
CA GLY A 18 -12.54 1.22 2.85
C GLY A 18 -12.67 2.70 2.49
N LYS A 19 -11.87 3.59 3.09
CA LYS A 19 -11.79 5.02 2.72
C LYS A 19 -10.72 5.29 1.66
N LEU A 20 -9.78 4.37 1.50
CA LEU A 20 -8.72 4.43 0.50
C LEU A 20 -9.21 3.92 -0.87
N MET A 21 -10.12 2.95 -0.88
CA MET A 21 -10.68 2.40 -2.10
C MET A 21 -11.57 3.41 -2.83
N ASP A 22 -11.43 3.47 -4.14
CA ASP A 22 -12.32 4.23 -5.00
C ASP A 22 -13.74 3.64 -4.90
N CYS A 23 -14.73 4.48 -4.64
CA CYS A 23 -16.12 4.07 -4.44
C CYS A 23 -16.76 3.39 -5.67
N ARG A 24 -16.13 3.50 -6.85
CA ARG A 24 -16.56 2.81 -8.08
C ARG A 24 -16.08 1.36 -8.12
N LEU A 25 -15.08 1.00 -7.32
CA LEU A 25 -14.66 -0.39 -7.15
C LEU A 25 -15.66 -1.07 -6.22
N LYS A 26 -16.44 -2.01 -6.76
CA LYS A 26 -17.32 -2.86 -5.96
C LYS A 26 -16.46 -3.82 -5.16
N GLU A 27 -16.67 -3.86 -3.85
CA GLU A 27 -15.96 -4.75 -2.94
C GLU A 27 -16.25 -6.22 -3.32
N THR A 28 -15.38 -6.84 -4.12
CA THR A 28 -15.44 -8.28 -4.35
C THR A 28 -14.52 -8.96 -3.33
N ALA A 29 -14.92 -10.12 -2.81
CA ALA A 29 -14.21 -10.81 -1.72
C ALA A 29 -12.73 -11.16 -2.05
N GLY A 30 -12.33 -11.13 -3.34
CA GLY A 30 -10.94 -11.27 -3.77
C GLY A 30 -10.12 -9.98 -3.67
N ASP A 31 -10.76 -8.81 -3.68
CA ASP A 31 -10.09 -7.51 -3.76
C ASP A 31 -9.49 -7.08 -2.44
N ALA A 32 -10.08 -7.43 -1.29
CA ALA A 32 -9.65 -6.92 0.02
C ALA A 32 -8.19 -7.28 0.36
N ARG A 33 -7.74 -8.50 0.04
CA ARG A 33 -6.34 -8.91 0.23
C ARG A 33 -5.40 -8.17 -0.72
N MET A 34 -5.78 -8.05 -1.98
CA MET A 34 -4.99 -7.35 -2.99
C MET A 34 -4.86 -5.85 -2.67
N VAL A 35 -5.95 -5.22 -2.23
CA VAL A 35 -5.97 -3.83 -1.75
C VAL A 35 -5.02 -3.67 -0.59
N ARG A 36 -5.04 -4.58 0.40
CA ARG A 36 -4.10 -4.54 1.52
C ARG A 36 -2.63 -4.62 1.07
N HIS A 37 -2.31 -5.50 0.13
CA HIS A 37 -0.97 -5.62 -0.43
C HIS A 37 -0.55 -4.37 -1.20
N MET A 38 -1.44 -3.80 -2.00
CA MET A 38 -1.20 -2.55 -2.74
C MET A 38 -1.00 -1.35 -1.81
N SER A 39 -1.84 -1.22 -0.79
CA SER A 39 -1.71 -0.18 0.24
C SER A 39 -0.38 -0.30 0.98
N HIS A 40 0.05 -1.51 1.33
CA HIS A 40 1.34 -1.73 1.99
C HIS A 40 2.53 -1.35 1.09
N ALA A 41 2.48 -1.73 -0.20
CA ALA A 41 3.51 -1.34 -1.16
C ALA A 41 3.55 0.19 -1.35
N ALA A 42 2.39 0.84 -1.46
CA ALA A 42 2.30 2.30 -1.59
C ALA A 42 2.90 3.02 -0.37
N LEU A 43 2.58 2.57 0.85
CA LEU A 43 3.14 3.13 2.07
C LEU A 43 4.67 3.02 2.12
N ARG A 44 5.23 1.88 1.70
CA ARG A 44 6.70 1.71 1.64
C ARG A 44 7.36 2.57 0.56
N CYS A 45 6.70 2.79 -0.57
CA CYS A 45 7.21 3.71 -1.60
C CYS A 45 7.18 5.18 -1.16
N LEU A 46 6.21 5.55 -0.31
CA LEU A 46 6.05 6.92 0.18
C LEU A 46 6.95 7.25 1.38
N LYS A 47 7.42 6.25 2.13
CA LYS A 47 8.42 6.40 3.21
C LYS A 47 9.83 6.59 2.63
N VAL A 48 10.04 7.69 1.92
CA VAL A 48 11.29 8.07 1.23
C VAL A 48 12.40 8.46 2.21
N ASP A 49 12.07 8.79 3.46
CA ASP A 49 13.03 9.20 4.50
C ASP A 49 13.81 8.04 5.16
N SER A 50 13.53 6.77 4.81
CA SER A 50 14.36 5.66 5.27
C SER A 50 15.56 5.46 4.32
N ASP A 51 16.74 5.22 4.88
CA ASP A 51 18.00 4.92 4.15
C ASP A 51 17.90 3.74 3.15
N HIS A 52 16.76 3.06 3.08
CA HIS A 52 16.47 1.95 2.18
C HIS A 52 15.27 2.29 1.31
N LYS A 53 15.51 3.04 0.23
CA LYS A 53 14.55 3.24 -0.84
C LYS A 53 14.16 1.89 -1.44
N LEU A 54 12.89 1.53 -1.30
CA LEU A 54 12.32 0.27 -1.81
C LEU A 54 12.58 0.14 -3.32
N SER A 55 13.14 -0.99 -3.76
CA SER A 55 13.30 -1.26 -5.18
C SER A 55 11.95 -1.59 -5.84
N ILE A 56 11.85 -1.39 -7.16
CA ILE A 56 10.64 -1.73 -7.93
C ILE A 56 10.34 -3.22 -7.84
N SER A 57 11.36 -4.07 -7.81
CA SER A 57 11.21 -5.53 -7.67
C SER A 57 10.56 -5.91 -6.34
N GLU A 58 10.96 -5.26 -5.24
CA GLU A 58 10.36 -5.47 -3.91
C GLU A 58 8.93 -4.94 -3.85
N ALA A 59 8.66 -3.77 -4.45
CA ALA A 59 7.30 -3.23 -4.55
C ALA A 59 6.35 -4.22 -5.26
N ILE A 60 6.79 -4.80 -6.38
CA ILE A 60 6.02 -5.79 -7.14
C ILE A 60 5.82 -7.07 -6.32
N ALA A 61 6.83 -7.53 -5.57
CA ALA A 61 6.71 -8.71 -4.72
C ALA A 61 5.66 -8.49 -3.60
N ILE A 62 5.65 -7.32 -2.97
CA ILE A 62 4.66 -6.96 -1.94
C ILE A 62 3.25 -6.92 -2.55
N VAL A 63 3.05 -6.29 -3.71
CA VAL A 63 1.74 -6.23 -4.39
C VAL A 63 1.20 -7.62 -4.73
N ARG A 64 2.09 -8.55 -5.09
CA ARG A 64 1.74 -9.94 -5.41
C ARG A 64 1.38 -10.78 -4.17
N GLY A 65 1.59 -10.25 -2.97
CA GLY A 65 1.33 -10.97 -1.73
C GLY A 65 2.45 -11.94 -1.33
N ASP A 66 3.68 -11.73 -1.82
CA ASP A 66 4.82 -12.58 -1.47
C ASP A 66 5.16 -12.46 0.02
N GLU A 67 4.98 -13.55 0.77
CA GLU A 67 5.12 -13.58 2.23
C GLU A 67 6.53 -13.17 2.68
N LEU A 68 7.56 -13.48 1.89
CA LEU A 68 8.95 -13.09 2.19
C LEU A 68 9.17 -11.58 2.06
N ALA A 69 8.46 -10.92 1.14
CA ALA A 69 8.52 -9.47 0.96
C ALA A 69 7.66 -8.73 2.01
N ILE A 70 6.64 -9.38 2.56
CA ILE A 70 5.79 -8.85 3.63
C ILE A 70 6.45 -9.03 5.00
N SER A 71 7.16 -10.15 5.22
CA SER A 71 7.71 -10.55 6.52
C SER A 71 9.10 -9.97 6.83
N ASN A 72 9.75 -9.29 5.87
CA ASN A 72 10.92 -8.45 6.14
C ASN A 72 10.47 -7.16 6.84
N HIS A 73 10.16 -7.29 8.13
CA HIS A 73 9.82 -6.21 9.04
C HIS A 73 10.55 -6.35 10.36
#